data_AF-A0A959XX91-F1
#
_entry.id   AF-A0A959XX91-F1
#
_cell.length_a   1.000
_cell.length_b   1.000
_cell.length_c   1.000
_cell.angle_alpha   90.00
_cell.angle_beta   90.00
_cell.angle_gamma   90.00
#
_symmetry.space_group_name_H-M   'P 1'
#
loop_
_entity.id
_entity.type
_entity.pdbx_description
1 polymer ?
#
loop_
_entity_poly.entity_id
_entity_poly.type
_entity_poly.pdbx_seq_one_letter_code
_entity_poly.pdbx_strand_id
1 'polypeptide(L)'
;VGAVHAFAQVAATAINRIPLGPLQLRTRAFAQYGTGHTPRESCLYLAGASPEDMMDDKYVRSIGFMPLHWMGYGAGTNHLHHGGGLGLRGYAGYLAPERTPDGHLILIYAGNTGAALNGELDLDGLVRFAPGKIADYLDLDVYLFGDVGTMGYRTVTDLGTPQIKLAPPRADAGVGAAFTIKKFGPLDDIKPLTFRFDMPLVLSNIPAGETDHVAFRWVVGVGRSF
;
A
#
# COMPACT_ATOMS: atom_id res chain seq x y z
N VAL A 1 -2.50 -3.54 30.66
CA VAL A 1 -1.79 -4.52 29.82
C VAL A 1 -0.58 -3.80 29.25
N GLY A 2 0.60 -4.00 29.84
CA GLY A 2 1.83 -3.31 29.44
C GLY A 2 2.44 -3.97 28.22
N ALA A 3 2.92 -3.19 27.26
CA ALA A 3 3.58 -3.70 26.07
C ALA A 3 4.77 -4.59 26.47
N VAL A 4 4.70 -5.88 26.11
CA VAL A 4 5.77 -6.87 26.31
C VAL A 4 7.02 -6.53 25.47
N HIS A 5 6.89 -5.58 24.54
CA HIS A 5 7.93 -5.18 23.61
C HIS A 5 8.42 -3.76 23.89
N ALA A 6 9.73 -3.62 24.13
CA ALA A 6 10.39 -2.32 24.13
C ALA A 6 10.62 -1.87 22.67
N PHE A 7 9.77 -0.96 22.20
CA PHE A 7 9.93 -0.32 20.90
C PHE A 7 9.52 1.16 20.98
N ALA A 8 10.07 1.95 20.07
CA ALA A 8 9.64 3.32 19.83
C ALA A 8 9.62 3.55 18.32
N GLN A 9 8.66 4.33 17.82
CA GLN A 9 8.59 4.67 16.41
C GLN A 9 8.09 6.09 16.21
N VAL A 10 8.59 6.72 15.16
CA VAL A 10 8.13 8.01 14.66
C VAL A 10 7.85 7.88 13.18
N ALA A 11 6.71 8.39 12.74
CA ALA A 11 6.31 8.39 11.34
C ALA A 11 5.93 9.82 10.91
N ALA A 12 6.27 10.16 9.68
CA ALA A 12 5.92 11.41 9.03
C ALA A 12 5.22 11.08 7.71
N THR A 13 4.07 11.73 7.48
CA THR A 13 3.31 11.60 6.24
C THR A 13 3.02 13.00 5.70
N ALA A 14 3.34 13.25 4.44
CA ALA A 14 2.98 14.47 3.72
C ALA A 14 2.15 14.10 2.49
N ILE A 15 0.92 14.61 2.42
CA ILE A 15 0.00 14.38 1.30
C ILE A 15 -0.20 15.70 0.58
N ASN A 16 0.02 15.71 -0.74
CA ASN A 16 -0.15 16.88 -1.58
C ASN A 16 -1.17 16.59 -2.67
N ARG A 17 -1.93 17.63 -3.04
CA ARG A 17 -2.88 17.60 -4.16
C ARG A 17 -2.58 18.79 -5.06
N ILE A 18 -2.15 18.51 -6.28
CA ILE A 18 -1.73 19.50 -7.26
C ILE A 18 -2.69 19.42 -8.45
N PRO A 19 -3.54 20.44 -8.67
CA PRO A 19 -4.37 20.49 -9.86
C PRO A 19 -3.49 20.75 -11.10
N LEU A 20 -3.64 19.94 -12.14
CA LEU A 20 -2.92 20.02 -13.41
C LEU A 20 -3.93 20.16 -14.55
N GLY A 21 -4.69 21.27 -14.54
CA GLY A 21 -5.74 21.53 -15.53
C GLY A 21 -6.90 20.52 -15.39
N PRO A 22 -7.19 19.69 -16.41
CA PRO A 22 -8.23 18.65 -16.33
C PRO A 22 -7.81 17.44 -15.47
N LEU A 23 -6.55 17.35 -15.05
CA LEU A 23 -6.03 16.25 -14.26
C LEU A 23 -5.78 16.71 -12.82
N GLN A 24 -5.76 15.77 -11.88
CA GLN A 24 -5.38 16.03 -10.50
C GLN A 24 -4.26 15.07 -10.08
N LEU A 25 -3.10 15.61 -9.73
CA LEU A 25 -1.99 14.83 -9.19
C LEU A 25 -2.09 14.79 -7.66
N ARG A 26 -2.12 13.60 -7.09
CA ARG A 26 -2.02 13.36 -5.66
C ARG A 26 -0.71 12.66 -5.38
N THR A 27 0.01 13.12 -4.37
CA THR A 27 1.24 12.46 -3.94
C THR A 27 1.22 12.26 -2.44
N ARG A 28 1.80 11.16 -1.99
CA ARG A 28 2.06 10.87 -0.58
C ARG A 28 3.53 10.58 -0.41
N ALA A 29 4.19 11.35 0.45
CA ALA A 29 5.51 11.02 0.96
C ALA A 29 5.36 10.48 2.38
N PHE A 30 5.95 9.32 2.64
CA PHE A 30 5.90 8.65 3.92
C PHE A 30 7.30 8.26 4.36
N ALA A 31 7.63 8.47 5.63
CA ALA A 31 8.84 7.94 6.24
C ALA A 31 8.55 7.53 7.67
N GLN A 32 9.07 6.38 8.08
CA GLN A 32 8.99 5.89 9.43
C GLN A 32 10.36 5.44 9.90
N TYR A 33 10.67 5.73 11.15
CA TYR A 33 11.85 5.25 11.84
C TYR A 33 11.44 4.61 13.16
N GLY A 34 11.80 3.34 13.33
CA GLY A 34 11.55 2.58 14.56
C GLY A 34 12.83 2.17 15.26
N THR A 35 12.75 1.87 16.55
CA THR A 35 13.78 1.22 17.36
C THR A 35 13.16 0.08 18.17
N GLY A 36 14.00 -0.87 18.60
CA GLY A 36 13.54 -2.04 19.34
C GLY A 36 12.77 -3.03 18.48
N HIS A 37 11.97 -3.88 19.15
CA HIS A 37 11.23 -4.97 18.54
C HIS A 37 9.77 -4.59 18.37
N THR A 38 9.43 -3.92 17.26
CA THR A 38 8.04 -3.58 16.96
C THR A 38 7.22 -4.87 16.78
N PRO A 39 6.08 -5.02 17.46
CA PRO A 39 5.20 -6.17 17.28
C PRO A 39 4.66 -6.22 15.84
N ARG A 40 4.28 -7.41 15.36
CA ARG A 40 3.84 -7.59 13.96
C ARG A 40 2.53 -6.84 13.66
N GLU A 41 1.73 -6.62 14.68
CA GLU A 41 0.47 -5.90 14.63
C GLU A 41 0.68 -4.42 14.28
N SER A 42 1.78 -3.82 14.73
CA SER A 42 2.10 -2.39 14.61
C SER A 42 3.29 -2.09 13.71
N CYS A 43 3.81 -3.10 13.00
CA CYS A 43 4.99 -2.94 12.18
C CYS A 43 4.66 -2.25 10.84
N LEU A 44 5.69 -1.67 10.23
CA LEU A 44 5.60 -1.07 8.91
C LEU A 44 5.58 -2.16 7.83
N TYR A 45 4.55 -2.15 6.99
CA TYR A 45 4.43 -3.09 5.87
C TYR A 45 4.77 -2.45 4.53
N LEU A 46 5.27 -3.27 3.61
CA LEU A 46 5.72 -2.86 2.27
C LEU A 46 4.54 -2.46 1.38
N ALA A 47 3.47 -3.25 1.37
CA ALA A 47 2.38 -3.04 0.43
C ALA A 47 1.23 -2.24 1.03
N GLY A 48 0.89 -2.41 2.32
CA GLY A 48 -0.32 -1.84 2.88
C GLY A 48 -0.25 -1.51 4.36
N ALA A 49 -1.42 -1.28 4.96
CA ALA A 49 -1.56 -0.93 6.37
C ALA A 49 -1.11 -2.05 7.31
N SER A 50 -0.74 -1.68 8.54
CA SER A 50 -0.49 -2.66 9.60
C SER A 50 -1.80 -3.31 10.08
N PRO A 51 -1.77 -4.53 10.65
CA PRO A 51 -2.96 -5.14 11.22
C PRO A 51 -3.66 -4.24 12.26
N GLU A 52 -2.92 -3.46 13.04
CA GLU A 52 -3.48 -2.46 13.95
C GLU A 52 -4.27 -1.38 13.20
N ASP A 53 -3.68 -0.77 12.17
CA ASP A 53 -4.37 0.22 11.33
C ASP A 53 -5.62 -0.38 10.64
N MET A 54 -5.54 -1.65 10.24
CA MET A 54 -6.67 -2.37 9.65
C MET A 54 -7.80 -2.59 10.67
N MET A 55 -7.48 -2.82 11.94
CA MET A 55 -8.47 -2.99 13.00
C MET A 55 -9.22 -1.70 13.34
N ASP A 56 -8.58 -0.55 13.14
CA ASP A 56 -9.20 0.78 13.31
C ASP A 56 -10.16 1.14 12.17
N ASP A 57 -9.96 0.58 10.96
CA ASP A 57 -10.85 0.79 9.84
C ASP A 57 -12.08 -0.14 9.90
N LYS A 58 -13.26 0.47 10.04
CA LYS A 58 -14.55 -0.23 10.14
C LYS A 58 -14.86 -1.17 8.97
N TYR A 59 -14.27 -0.97 7.79
CA TYR A 59 -14.52 -1.77 6.59
C TYR A 59 -13.56 -2.95 6.44
N VAL A 60 -12.36 -2.87 7.02
CA VAL A 60 -11.32 -3.91 6.85
C VAL A 60 -10.90 -4.59 8.17
N ARG A 61 -11.42 -4.15 9.32
CA ARG A 61 -11.25 -4.80 10.63
C ARG A 61 -11.85 -6.20 10.73
N SER A 62 -12.62 -6.62 9.75
CA SER A 62 -13.19 -7.97 9.68
C SER A 62 -12.91 -8.57 8.31
N ILE A 63 -12.68 -9.89 8.29
CA ILE A 63 -12.46 -10.67 7.06
C ILE A 63 -13.58 -10.46 6.03
N GLY A 64 -14.81 -10.20 6.49
CA GLY A 64 -15.94 -9.90 5.63
C GLY A 64 -16.19 -11.03 4.62
N PHE A 65 -16.17 -10.69 3.34
CA PHE A 65 -16.38 -11.60 2.21
C PHE A 65 -15.10 -11.91 1.42
N MET A 66 -13.93 -11.49 1.92
CA MET A 66 -12.66 -11.70 1.22
C MET A 66 -12.16 -13.14 1.41
N PRO A 67 -11.66 -13.81 0.35
CA PRO A 67 -11.06 -15.12 0.48
C PRO A 67 -9.86 -15.11 1.45
N LEU A 68 -9.79 -16.09 2.34
CA LEU A 68 -8.70 -16.18 3.34
C LEU A 68 -7.29 -16.19 2.73
N HIS A 69 -7.14 -16.80 1.56
CA HIS A 69 -5.85 -16.83 0.85
C HIS A 69 -5.41 -15.45 0.33
N TRP A 70 -6.30 -14.45 0.29
CA TRP A 70 -5.96 -13.07 -0.08
C TRP A 70 -5.33 -12.24 1.05
N MET A 71 -5.43 -12.71 2.29
CA MET A 71 -4.93 -12.00 3.47
C MET A 71 -3.53 -12.45 3.91
N GLY A 72 -2.96 -13.46 3.24
CA GLY A 72 -1.65 -14.02 3.57
C GLY A 72 -0.50 -13.40 2.78
N TYR A 73 0.71 -13.69 3.25
CA TYR A 73 1.96 -13.37 2.56
C TYR A 73 2.57 -14.64 1.95
N GLY A 74 3.06 -14.54 0.70
CA GLY A 74 3.63 -15.67 -0.03
C GLY A 74 4.75 -15.30 -0.98
N ALA A 75 5.13 -16.28 -1.81
CA ALA A 75 6.20 -16.13 -2.80
C ALA A 75 5.78 -15.32 -4.04
N GLY A 76 4.50 -14.98 -4.17
CA GLY A 76 3.95 -14.14 -5.24
C GLY A 76 3.11 -13.00 -4.68
N THR A 77 2.60 -12.15 -5.58
CA THR A 77 1.67 -11.08 -5.23
C THR A 77 0.25 -11.63 -5.04
N ASN A 78 -0.55 -10.92 -4.27
CA ASN A 78 -1.93 -11.26 -3.94
C ASN A 78 -2.90 -10.23 -4.51
N HIS A 79 -4.19 -10.40 -4.22
CA HIS A 79 -5.27 -9.61 -4.82
C HIS A 79 -5.90 -8.59 -3.88
N LEU A 80 -5.44 -8.48 -2.63
CA LEU A 80 -6.03 -7.56 -1.66
C LEU A 80 -5.02 -6.52 -1.21
N HIS A 81 -5.40 -5.25 -1.28
CA HIS A 81 -4.58 -4.13 -0.88
C HIS A 81 -5.34 -3.19 0.08
N HIS A 82 -4.66 -2.80 1.16
CA HIS A 82 -5.17 -1.88 2.16
C HIS A 82 -4.32 -0.62 2.19
N GLY A 83 -4.94 0.57 2.14
CA GLY A 83 -4.20 1.84 2.18
C GLY A 83 -3.49 2.03 3.52
N GLY A 84 -2.18 2.22 3.50
CA GLY A 84 -1.34 2.36 4.69
C GLY A 84 0.08 1.90 4.44
N GLY A 85 0.92 1.89 5.48
CA GLY A 85 2.34 1.49 5.38
C GLY A 85 3.08 2.25 4.28
N LEU A 86 3.99 1.56 3.57
CA LEU A 86 4.70 2.11 2.40
C LEU A 86 3.80 2.22 1.15
N GLY A 87 2.69 1.47 1.09
CA GLY A 87 1.66 1.64 0.06
C GLY A 87 2.03 1.16 -1.34
N LEU A 88 2.97 0.23 -1.48
CA LEU A 88 3.36 -0.32 -2.79
C LEU A 88 2.35 -1.40 -3.23
N ARG A 89 1.32 -0.98 -3.96
CA ARG A 89 0.16 -1.81 -4.34
C ARG A 89 0.54 -3.07 -5.11
N GLY A 90 1.52 -2.96 -6.00
CA GLY A 90 2.06 -4.05 -6.80
C GLY A 90 2.75 -5.16 -5.99
N TYR A 91 3.01 -4.93 -4.70
CA TYR A 91 3.65 -5.89 -3.81
C TYR A 91 2.71 -6.47 -2.75
N ALA A 92 1.40 -6.29 -2.91
CA ALA A 92 0.39 -6.84 -2.01
C ALA A 92 0.61 -8.35 -1.76
N GLY A 93 0.67 -8.77 -0.49
CA GLY A 93 0.88 -10.16 -0.10
C GLY A 93 2.20 -10.80 -0.52
N TYR A 94 3.17 -10.04 -1.05
CA TYR A 94 4.49 -10.59 -1.40
C TYR A 94 5.46 -10.51 -0.22
N LEU A 95 6.16 -11.61 0.09
CA LEU A 95 7.15 -11.67 1.16
C LEU A 95 8.40 -10.82 0.89
N ALA A 96 8.63 -10.42 -0.37
CA ALA A 96 9.75 -9.61 -0.79
C ALA A 96 11.09 -10.09 -0.20
N PRO A 97 11.56 -11.30 -0.55
CA PRO A 97 12.90 -11.74 -0.18
C PRO A 97 13.96 -10.83 -0.80
N GLU A 98 14.98 -10.52 0.00
CA GLU A 98 16.15 -9.72 -0.38
C GLU A 98 17.41 -10.42 0.13
N ARG A 99 18.47 -10.45 -0.68
CA ARG A 99 19.77 -10.95 -0.22
C ARG A 99 20.59 -9.79 0.32
N THR A 100 21.06 -9.91 1.56
CA THR A 100 22.00 -8.95 2.14
C THR A 100 23.36 -9.07 1.43
N PRO A 101 24.21 -8.03 1.51
CA PRO A 101 25.59 -8.10 1.02
C PRO A 101 26.38 -9.28 1.62
N ASP A 102 26.00 -9.71 2.82
CA ASP A 102 26.61 -10.82 3.57
C ASP A 102 26.08 -12.20 3.13
N GLY A 103 25.20 -12.24 2.12
CA GLY A 103 24.65 -13.47 1.54
C GLY A 103 23.41 -14.04 2.25
N HIS A 104 22.94 -13.41 3.32
CA HIS A 104 21.76 -13.84 4.06
C HIS A 104 20.46 -13.43 3.37
N LEU A 105 19.45 -14.30 3.41
CA LEU A 105 18.12 -13.98 2.91
C LEU A 105 17.30 -13.32 4.03
N ILE A 106 16.79 -12.13 3.76
CA ILE A 106 15.87 -11.41 4.65
C ILE A 106 14.54 -11.17 3.94
N LEU A 107 13.47 -11.02 4.70
CA LEU A 107 12.13 -10.71 4.17
C LEU A 107 11.82 -9.25 4.49
N ILE A 108 11.54 -8.45 3.46
CA ILE A 108 11.31 -7.00 3.59
C ILE A 108 9.85 -6.61 3.33
N TYR A 109 8.92 -7.54 3.52
CA TYR A 109 7.48 -7.23 3.51
C TYR A 109 7.02 -6.50 4.77
N ALA A 110 7.76 -6.64 5.87
CA ALA A 110 7.47 -6.06 7.18
C ALA A 110 8.76 -5.64 7.90
N GLY A 111 8.74 -4.49 8.55
CA GLY A 111 9.87 -3.90 9.26
C GLY A 111 9.39 -2.78 10.19
N ASN A 112 10.27 -1.91 10.64
CA ASN A 112 9.87 -0.75 11.45
C ASN A 112 10.48 0.58 11.01
N THR A 113 11.33 0.53 9.97
CA THR A 113 11.94 1.69 9.35
C THR A 113 11.79 1.56 7.85
N GLY A 114 11.42 2.64 7.16
CA GLY A 114 11.23 2.65 5.72
C GLY A 114 10.72 3.99 5.23
N ALA A 115 10.75 4.19 3.92
CA ALA A 115 10.24 5.39 3.28
C ALA A 115 9.61 5.07 1.94
N ALA A 116 8.58 5.83 1.55
CA ALA A 116 7.89 5.67 0.29
C ALA A 116 7.42 7.01 -0.28
N LEU A 117 7.28 7.03 -1.61
CA LEU A 117 6.65 8.06 -2.40
C LEU A 117 5.58 7.38 -3.27
N ASN A 118 4.33 7.76 -3.07
CA ASN A 118 3.19 7.29 -3.85
C ASN A 118 2.64 8.44 -4.68
N GLY A 119 2.20 8.15 -5.89
CA GLY A 119 1.60 9.10 -6.82
C GLY A 119 0.36 8.54 -7.48
N GLU A 120 -0.69 9.36 -7.58
CA GLU A 120 -1.91 9.09 -8.33
C GLU A 120 -2.22 10.29 -9.23
N LEU A 121 -2.45 10.04 -10.51
CA LEU A 121 -2.88 11.04 -11.47
C LEU A 121 -4.31 10.72 -11.90
N ASP A 122 -5.26 11.46 -11.33
CA ASP A 122 -6.68 11.33 -11.63
C ASP A 122 -6.96 11.85 -13.05
N LEU A 123 -7.67 11.05 -13.85
CA LEU A 123 -8.01 11.34 -15.25
C LEU A 123 -9.45 11.83 -15.42
N ASP A 124 -10.13 12.24 -14.34
CA ASP A 124 -11.56 12.59 -14.31
C ASP A 124 -11.94 13.68 -15.33
N GLY A 125 -11.04 14.63 -15.61
CA GLY A 125 -11.29 15.66 -16.63
C GLY A 125 -11.11 15.19 -18.07
N LEU A 126 -10.56 13.99 -18.31
CA LEU A 126 -10.37 13.40 -19.64
C LEU A 126 -11.36 12.25 -19.90
N VAL A 127 -11.63 11.41 -18.89
CA VAL A 127 -12.55 10.28 -18.96
C VAL A 127 -13.68 10.50 -17.97
N ARG A 128 -14.76 11.12 -18.43
CA ARG A 128 -15.88 11.51 -17.56
C ARG A 128 -16.99 10.47 -17.62
N PHE A 129 -16.94 9.47 -16.74
CA PHE A 129 -17.98 8.46 -16.64
C PHE A 129 -19.09 8.89 -15.68
N ALA A 130 -20.01 9.73 -16.16
CA ALA A 130 -21.15 10.22 -15.37
C ALA A 130 -22.47 9.69 -15.95
N PRO A 131 -22.94 8.50 -15.52
CA PRO A 131 -24.17 7.92 -16.03
C PRO A 131 -25.42 8.66 -15.51
N GLY A 132 -25.74 9.81 -16.12
CA GLY A 132 -27.02 10.54 -15.98
C GLY A 132 -27.63 10.54 -14.57
N LYS A 133 -28.79 9.90 -14.41
CA LYS A 133 -29.60 9.89 -13.17
C LYS A 133 -28.93 9.19 -11.97
N ILE A 134 -27.89 8.38 -12.19
CA ILE A 134 -27.17 7.67 -11.11
C ILE A 134 -25.85 8.34 -10.72
N ALA A 135 -25.43 9.41 -11.42
CA ALA A 135 -24.22 10.16 -11.09
C ALA A 135 -24.27 10.84 -9.70
N ASP A 136 -25.48 11.10 -9.19
CA ASP A 136 -25.68 11.62 -7.84
C ASP A 136 -25.44 10.57 -6.74
N TYR A 137 -25.46 9.28 -7.12
CA TYR A 137 -25.30 8.14 -6.22
C TYR A 137 -23.95 7.45 -6.40
N LEU A 138 -23.39 7.44 -7.61
CA LEU A 138 -22.20 6.68 -7.99
C LEU A 138 -21.17 7.59 -8.68
N ASP A 139 -19.90 7.39 -8.33
CA ASP A 139 -18.72 7.94 -9.02
C ASP A 139 -17.87 6.80 -9.57
N LEU A 140 -17.32 7.01 -10.76
CA LEU A 140 -16.27 6.16 -11.32
C LEU A 140 -15.12 7.04 -11.80
N ASP A 141 -14.02 6.96 -11.07
CA ASP A 141 -12.80 7.71 -11.34
C ASP A 141 -11.74 6.76 -11.89
N VAL A 142 -11.01 7.17 -12.92
CA VAL A 142 -9.90 6.39 -13.48
C VAL A 142 -8.62 7.18 -13.24
N TYR A 143 -7.56 6.50 -12.79
CA TYR A 143 -6.29 7.13 -12.49
C TYR A 143 -5.11 6.28 -12.94
N LEU A 144 -3.98 6.94 -13.16
CA LEU A 144 -2.68 6.28 -13.25
C LEU A 144 -2.04 6.33 -11.87
N PHE A 145 -1.30 5.30 -11.48
CA PHE A 145 -0.54 5.31 -10.24
C PHE A 145 0.91 4.87 -10.44
N GLY A 146 1.76 5.35 -9.53
CA GLY A 146 3.15 4.96 -9.42
C GLY A 146 3.60 5.06 -7.98
N ASP A 147 4.12 3.96 -7.44
CA ASP A 147 4.56 3.84 -6.06
C ASP A 147 6.03 3.43 -6.05
N VAL A 148 6.80 4.00 -5.13
CA VAL A 148 8.19 3.60 -4.87
C VAL A 148 8.47 3.66 -3.38
N GLY A 149 9.17 2.67 -2.85
CA GLY A 149 9.60 2.68 -1.46
C GLY A 149 10.72 1.72 -1.16
N THR A 150 11.31 1.93 0.00
CA THR A 150 12.40 1.12 0.53
C THR A 150 12.13 0.79 1.98
N MET A 151 12.53 -0.42 2.37
CA MET A 151 12.44 -0.89 3.74
C MET A 151 13.83 -1.00 4.36
N GLY A 152 13.94 -0.55 5.60
CA GLY A 152 15.16 -0.68 6.40
C GLY A 152 15.24 -2.04 7.07
N TYR A 153 16.44 -2.62 7.05
CA TYR A 153 16.79 -3.81 7.82
C TYR A 153 17.99 -3.52 8.71
N ARG A 154 18.08 -4.22 9.84
CA ARG A 154 19.20 -4.08 10.77
C ARG A 154 20.24 -5.14 10.49
N THR A 155 21.50 -4.72 10.45
CA THR A 155 22.65 -5.61 10.38
C THR A 155 23.71 -5.12 11.38
N VAL A 156 24.72 -5.94 11.63
CA VAL A 156 25.84 -5.64 12.53
C VAL A 156 27.10 -5.52 11.69
N THR A 157 27.92 -4.49 11.91
CA THR A 157 29.22 -4.38 11.25
C THR A 157 30.20 -5.43 11.78
N ASP A 158 31.32 -5.67 11.09
CA ASP A 158 32.40 -6.55 11.55
C ASP A 158 32.97 -6.12 12.93
N LEU A 159 32.79 -4.85 13.29
CA LEU A 159 33.16 -4.24 14.57
C LEU A 159 32.06 -4.35 15.65
N GLY A 160 31.00 -5.12 15.42
CA GLY A 160 29.91 -5.34 16.38
C GLY A 160 28.94 -4.17 16.52
N THR A 161 28.98 -3.17 15.62
CA THR A 161 28.11 -1.99 15.72
C THR A 161 26.80 -2.20 14.97
N PRO A 162 25.62 -2.03 15.62
CA PRO A 162 24.33 -2.13 14.94
C PRO A 162 24.16 -0.97 13.96
N GLN A 163 23.79 -1.30 12.73
CA GLN A 163 23.52 -0.34 11.66
C GLN A 163 22.18 -0.65 10.99
N ILE A 164 21.53 0.40 10.48
CA ILE A 164 20.34 0.27 9.65
C ILE A 164 20.78 0.45 8.20
N LYS A 165 20.51 -0.55 7.37
CA LYS A 165 20.69 -0.48 5.92
C LYS A 165 19.31 -0.42 5.26
N LEU A 166 19.23 0.28 4.14
CA LEU A 166 18.03 0.32 3.32
C LEU A 166 18.16 -0.76 2.23
N ALA A 167 17.09 -1.52 2.02
CA ALA A 167 16.99 -2.41 0.87
C ALA A 167 16.94 -1.59 -0.43
N PRO A 168 17.31 -2.19 -1.57
CA PRO A 168 17.07 -1.57 -2.87
C PRO A 168 15.60 -1.11 -2.97
N PRO A 169 15.35 0.10 -3.48
CA PRO A 169 13.99 0.60 -3.61
C PRO A 169 13.20 -0.29 -4.56
N ARG A 170 11.97 -0.59 -4.18
CA ARG A 170 10.98 -1.28 -5.00
C ARG A 170 9.97 -0.25 -5.48
N ALA A 171 9.54 -0.42 -6.71
CA ALA A 171 8.60 0.43 -7.39
C ALA A 171 7.61 -0.39 -8.21
N ASP A 172 6.39 0.11 -8.29
CA ASP A 172 5.32 -0.39 -9.12
C ASP A 172 4.55 0.74 -9.79
N ALA A 173 3.97 0.46 -10.94
CA ALA A 173 3.16 1.43 -11.69
C ALA A 173 2.02 0.74 -12.44
N GLY A 174 0.92 1.45 -12.61
CA GLY A 174 -0.28 0.85 -13.18
C GLY A 174 -1.43 1.83 -13.42
N VAL A 175 -2.57 1.23 -13.72
CA VAL A 175 -3.84 1.91 -13.93
C VAL A 175 -4.82 1.48 -12.84
N GLY A 176 -5.61 2.39 -12.32
CA GLY A 176 -6.61 2.11 -11.30
C GLY A 176 -7.96 2.71 -11.64
N ALA A 177 -9.00 2.13 -11.06
CA ALA A 177 -10.35 2.65 -11.11
C ALA A 177 -10.92 2.66 -9.69
N ALA A 178 -11.50 3.78 -9.28
CA ALA A 178 -12.20 3.93 -8.01
C ALA A 178 -13.71 4.08 -8.26
N PHE A 179 -14.48 3.15 -7.72
CA PHE A 179 -15.92 3.18 -7.71
C PHE A 179 -16.42 3.66 -6.34
N THR A 180 -17.04 4.83 -6.29
CA THR A 180 -17.52 5.42 -5.03
C THR A 180 -19.03 5.47 -4.97
N ILE A 181 -19.62 4.82 -3.96
CA ILE A 181 -21.02 4.97 -3.61
C ILE A 181 -21.14 6.20 -2.70
N LYS A 182 -21.67 7.29 -3.25
CA LYS A 182 -21.82 8.59 -2.58
C LYS A 182 -22.99 8.62 -1.60
N LYS A 183 -24.10 7.97 -1.98
CA LYS A 183 -25.37 8.00 -1.23
C LYS A 183 -26.02 6.61 -1.22
N PHE A 184 -26.58 6.23 -0.08
CA PHE A 184 -27.25 4.94 0.13
C PHE A 184 -28.78 5.07 0.14
N GLY A 185 -29.34 5.90 -0.74
CA GLY A 185 -30.78 6.12 -0.83
C GLY A 185 -31.34 6.82 0.42
N PRO A 186 -32.29 6.23 1.18
CA PRO A 186 -32.88 6.85 2.37
C PRO A 186 -31.96 6.82 3.61
N LEU A 187 -30.75 6.27 3.49
CA LEU A 187 -29.78 6.16 4.57
C LEU A 187 -28.75 7.29 4.45
N ASP A 188 -28.99 8.39 5.19
CA ASP A 188 -28.19 9.63 5.08
C ASP A 188 -26.93 9.65 5.98
N ASP A 189 -26.84 8.75 6.97
CA ASP A 189 -25.71 8.71 7.93
C ASP A 189 -24.55 7.76 7.51
N ILE A 190 -24.63 7.15 6.32
CA ILE A 190 -23.58 6.24 5.86
C ILE A 190 -22.52 7.02 5.08
N LYS A 191 -21.30 7.02 5.62
CA LYS A 191 -20.12 7.59 4.92
C LYS A 191 -19.95 6.96 3.53
N PRO A 192 -19.56 7.74 2.50
CA PRO A 192 -19.28 7.22 1.18
C PRO A 192 -18.32 6.03 1.21
N LEU A 193 -18.59 5.03 0.39
CA LEU A 193 -17.80 3.82 0.29
C LEU A 193 -17.13 3.76 -1.08
N THR A 194 -15.80 3.76 -1.07
CA THR A 194 -14.99 3.63 -2.29
C THR A 194 -14.42 2.22 -2.37
N PHE A 195 -14.65 1.56 -3.50
CA PHE A 195 -13.94 0.35 -3.91
C PHE A 195 -12.94 0.73 -4.96
N ARG A 196 -11.72 0.19 -4.88
CA ARG A 196 -10.73 0.36 -5.93
C ARG A 196 -10.38 -0.96 -6.58
N PHE A 197 -10.11 -0.87 -7.86
CA PHE A 197 -9.51 -1.92 -8.66
C PHE A 197 -8.26 -1.35 -9.30
N ASP A 198 -7.10 -1.80 -8.83
CA ASP A 198 -5.80 -1.37 -9.34
C ASP A 198 -5.18 -2.50 -10.14
N MET A 199 -4.54 -2.16 -11.25
CA MET A 199 -3.77 -3.08 -12.08
C MET A 199 -2.30 -2.66 -12.07
N PRO A 200 -1.47 -3.22 -11.17
CA PRO A 200 -0.02 -3.01 -11.18
C PRO A 200 0.61 -3.71 -12.38
N LEU A 201 0.75 -2.96 -13.48
CA LEU A 201 1.23 -3.51 -14.74
C LEU A 201 2.74 -3.69 -14.73
N VAL A 202 3.47 -2.82 -14.04
CA VAL A 202 4.94 -2.80 -14.01
C VAL A 202 5.42 -3.01 -12.58
N LEU A 203 6.34 -3.96 -12.36
CA LEU A 203 7.09 -4.13 -11.13
C LEU A 203 8.60 -4.01 -11.39
N SER A 204 9.30 -3.23 -10.60
CA SER A 204 10.78 -3.11 -10.67
C SER A 204 11.51 -4.38 -10.22
N ASN A 205 11.07 -4.99 -9.12
CA ASN A 205 11.57 -6.28 -8.63
C ASN A 205 10.46 -7.31 -8.72
N ILE A 206 10.61 -8.31 -9.58
CA ILE A 206 9.59 -9.34 -9.78
C ILE A 206 9.69 -10.45 -8.71
N PRO A 207 8.57 -11.09 -8.35
CA PRO A 207 8.56 -12.37 -7.66
C PRO A 207 9.40 -13.43 -8.38
N ALA A 208 10.01 -14.34 -7.62
CA ALA A 208 10.91 -15.37 -8.19
C ALA A 208 10.23 -16.32 -9.21
N GLY A 209 8.89 -16.41 -9.18
CA GLY A 209 8.10 -17.21 -10.13
C GLY A 209 7.70 -16.46 -11.40
N GLU A 210 8.05 -15.18 -11.54
CA GLU A 210 7.71 -14.37 -12.71
C GLU A 210 8.95 -14.07 -13.55
N THR A 211 8.75 -13.91 -14.85
CA THR A 211 9.81 -13.62 -15.83
C THR A 211 9.81 -12.18 -16.31
N ASP A 212 8.64 -11.53 -16.28
CA ASP A 212 8.42 -10.25 -16.94
C ASP A 212 8.05 -9.16 -15.94
N HIS A 213 8.76 -8.03 -16.02
CA HIS A 213 8.45 -6.82 -15.26
C HIS A 213 7.05 -6.28 -15.61
N VAL A 214 6.63 -6.47 -16.85
CA VAL A 214 5.29 -6.11 -17.34
C VAL A 214 4.40 -7.35 -17.34
N ALA A 215 3.37 -7.37 -16.51
CA ALA A 215 2.39 -8.45 -16.50
C ALA A 215 1.02 -7.98 -16.02
N PHE A 216 -0.02 -8.74 -16.37
CA PHE A 216 -1.38 -8.49 -15.91
C PHE A 216 -1.55 -8.94 -14.45
N ARG A 217 -1.40 -7.98 -13.53
CA ARG A 217 -1.71 -8.15 -12.12
C ARG A 217 -2.89 -7.27 -11.76
N TRP A 218 -3.65 -7.66 -10.73
CA TRP A 218 -4.77 -6.88 -10.24
C TRP A 218 -4.92 -7.04 -8.74
N VAL A 219 -5.30 -5.94 -8.09
CA VAL A 219 -5.60 -5.87 -6.66
C VAL A 219 -6.89 -5.10 -6.45
N VAL A 220 -7.64 -5.51 -5.45
CA VAL A 220 -8.82 -4.81 -4.95
C VAL A 220 -8.50 -4.18 -3.60
N GLY A 221 -9.06 -3.01 -3.36
CA GLY A 221 -8.96 -2.33 -2.07
C GLY A 221 -10.26 -1.67 -1.69
N VAL A 222 -10.43 -1.46 -0.39
CA VAL A 222 -11.56 -0.72 0.18
C VAL A 222 -11.04 0.60 0.74
N GLY A 223 -11.77 1.69 0.49
CA GLY A 223 -11.34 3.05 0.81
C GLY A 223 -10.34 3.62 -0.20
N ARG A 224 -9.79 4.81 0.10
CA ARG A 224 -8.72 5.46 -0.68
C ARG A 224 -7.33 5.05 -0.20
N SER A 225 -6.34 5.10 -1.08
CA SER A 225 -4.94 4.71 -0.81
C SER A 225 -4.29 5.66 0.19
N PHE A 226 -4.61 6.96 0.08
CA PHE A 226 -4.22 8.06 0.93
C PHE A 226 -5.03 9.33 0.64
#